data_AF-A0A060YW40-F1
#
_entry.id   AF-A0A060YW40-F1
#
_cell.length_a   1.000
_cell.length_b   1.000
_cell.length_c   1.000
_cell.angle_alpha   90.00
_cell.angle_beta   90.00
_cell.angle_gamma   90.00
#
_symmetry.space_group_name_H-M   'P 1'
#
loop_
_entity.id
_entity.type
_entity.pdbx_description
1 polymer ?
#
loop_
_entity_poly.entity_id
_entity_poly.type
_entity_poly.pdbx_seq_one_letter_code
_entity_poly.pdbx_strand_id
1 'polypeptide(L)' 'TSFTLSCQIWVGGRSSGKSRGKIYVVDTQRHTVEKELVAHTDCVQALCSAEDRYVLSGAAREDGKIAIWKVE' A
#
# COMPACT_ATOMS: atom_id res chain seq x y z
N THR A 1 -0.88 -1.71 -8.14
CA THR A 1 -0.87 -3.06 -7.56
C THR A 1 -1.85 -3.11 -6.42
N SER A 2 -2.54 -4.23 -6.19
CA SER A 2 -3.48 -4.33 -5.08
C SER A 2 -3.67 -5.77 -4.63
N PHE A 3 -4.03 -5.95 -3.36
CA PHE A 3 -4.46 -7.24 -2.83
C PHE A 3 -5.51 -7.05 -1.74
N THR A 4 -6.24 -8.12 -1.43
CA THR A 4 -7.25 -8.14 -0.37
C THR A 4 -6.69 -8.88 0.83
N LEU A 5 -6.88 -8.33 2.02
CA LEU A 5 -6.53 -8.92 3.31
C LEU A 5 -7.72 -8.76 4.26
N SER A 6 -8.35 -9.87 4.66
CA SER A 6 -9.56 -9.83 5.47
C SER A 6 -10.63 -8.91 4.84
N CYS A 7 -11.16 -7.94 5.59
CA CYS A 7 -12.14 -6.95 5.12
C CYS A 7 -11.51 -5.66 4.56
N GLN A 8 -10.22 -5.70 4.18
CA GLN A 8 -9.51 -4.56 3.63
C GLN A 8 -8.95 -4.87 2.24
N ILE A 9 -8.99 -3.87 1.36
CA ILE A 9 -8.22 -3.86 0.11
C ILE A 9 -7.07 -2.87 0.27
N TRP A 10 -5.87 -3.33 -0.03
CA TRP A 10 -4.65 -2.54 -0.04
C TRP A 10 -4.29 -2.22 -1.48
N VAL A 11 -4.29 -0.94 -1.83
CA VAL A 11 -4.05 -0.46 -3.21
C VAL A 11 -2.81 0.42 -3.24
N GLY A 12 -1.75 -0.07 -3.87
CA GLY A 12 -0.48 0.63 -4.06
C GLY A 12 -0.37 1.20 -5.48
N GLY A 13 0.05 2.46 -5.58
CA GLY A 13 0.29 3.08 -6.88
C GLY A 13 0.98 4.44 -6.80
N ARG A 14 1.08 5.08 -7.95
CA ARG A 14 1.61 6.45 -8.08
C ARG A 14 0.46 7.44 -7.88
N SER A 15 0.66 8.45 -7.03
CA SER A 15 -0.32 9.51 -6.86
C SER A 15 -0.25 10.51 -8.03
N SER A 16 -1.40 11.02 -8.47
CA SER A 16 -1.45 12.09 -9.47
C SER A 16 -0.79 13.37 -8.92
N GLY A 17 0.26 13.84 -9.58
CA GLY A 17 0.89 15.14 -9.29
C GLY A 17 2.17 15.12 -8.46
N LYS A 18 2.54 14.01 -7.81
CA LYS A 18 3.87 13.85 -7.16
C LYS A 18 4.42 12.46 -7.45
N SER A 19 5.74 12.35 -7.60
CA SER A 19 6.45 11.06 -7.73
C SER A 19 6.36 10.19 -6.46
N ARG A 20 5.39 10.38 -5.57
CA ARG A 20 5.28 9.62 -4.32
C ARG A 20 4.33 8.44 -4.49
N GLY A 21 4.83 7.27 -4.14
CA GLY A 21 4.06 6.04 -4.02
C GLY A 21 3.15 6.13 -2.80
N LYS A 22 1.86 5.95 -3.04
CA LYS A 22 0.84 5.90 -1.98
C LYS A 22 0.23 4.52 -1.90
N ILE A 23 -0.22 4.18 -0.69
CA ILE A 23 -1.02 3.01 -0.41
C ILE A 23 -2.34 3.48 0.18
N TYR A 24 -3.44 3.00 -0.38
CA TYR A 24 -4.78 3.21 0.14
C TYR A 24 -5.27 1.93 0.80
N VAL A 25 -5.78 2.04 2.02
CA VAL A 25 -6.46 0.95 2.72
C VAL A 25 -7.94 1.23 2.66
N VAL A 26 -8.70 0.31 2.06
CA VAL A 26 -10.13 0.47 1.78
C VAL A 26 -10.90 -0.59 2.54
N ASP A 27 -11.87 -0.18 3.35
CA ASP A 27 -12.83 -1.08 4.01
C ASP A 27 -13.83 -1.60 2.98
N THR A 28 -13.91 -2.93 2.82
CA THR A 28 -14.77 -3.58 1.82
C THR A 28 -16.24 -3.68 2.23
N GLN A 29 -16.59 -3.41 3.48
CA GLN A 29 -17.96 -3.41 3.96
C GLN A 29 -18.57 -2.01 3.89
N ARG A 30 -17.79 -0.99 4.25
CA ARG A 30 -18.20 0.42 4.25
C ARG A 30 -17.97 1.10 2.92
N HIS A 31 -17.15 0.50 2.06
CA HIS A 31 -16.73 1.04 0.76
C HIS A 31 -16.05 2.42 0.89
N THR A 32 -15.26 2.59 1.96
CA THR A 32 -14.58 3.85 2.28
C THR A 32 -13.06 3.66 2.38
N VAL A 33 -12.31 4.70 2.01
CA VAL A 33 -10.86 4.75 2.29
C VAL A 33 -10.67 4.99 3.79
N GLU A 34 -10.11 4.02 4.49
CA GLU A 34 -9.78 4.14 5.91
C GLU A 34 -8.49 4.92 6.12
N LYS A 35 -7.48 4.64 5.28
CA LYS A 35 -6.13 5.22 5.41
C LYS A 35 -5.53 5.56 4.05
N GLU A 36 -4.83 6.69 4.00
CA GLU A 36 -3.93 7.07 2.92
C GLU A 36 -2.51 7.14 3.47
N LEU A 37 -1.65 6.24 3.02
CA LEU A 37 -0.27 6.08 3.49
C LEU A 37 0.69 6.57 2.41
N VAL A 38 1.57 7.50 2.77
CA VAL A 38 2.70 7.88 1.92
C VAL A 38 3.83 6.89 2.15
N ALA A 39 3.95 5.92 1.25
CA ALA A 39 4.83 4.77 1.44
C ALA A 39 6.25 5.03 0.93
N HIS A 40 6.38 5.60 -0.26
CA HIS A 40 7.65 5.70 -0.97
C HIS A 40 7.78 7.03 -1.72
N THR A 41 9.01 7.46 -1.98
CA THR A 41 9.35 8.60 -2.83
C THR A 41 9.33 8.27 -4.33
N ASP A 42 8.95 7.05 -4.68
CA ASP A 42 8.70 6.53 -6.03
C ASP A 42 7.46 5.61 -6.00
N CYS A 43 7.03 5.10 -7.16
CA CYS A 43 5.82 4.29 -7.34
C CYS A 43 5.88 2.98 -6.54
N VAL A 44 4.79 2.64 -5.86
CA VAL A 44 4.60 1.30 -5.29
C VAL A 44 4.36 0.32 -6.43
N GLN A 45 5.27 -0.65 -6.60
CA GLN A 45 5.16 -1.67 -7.65
C GLN A 45 4.74 -3.03 -7.11
N ALA A 46 5.06 -3.33 -5.86
CA ALA A 46 4.73 -4.60 -5.22
C ALA A 46 4.01 -4.37 -3.89
N LEU A 47 3.04 -5.24 -3.61
CA LEU A 47 2.39 -5.39 -2.32
C LEU A 47 2.28 -6.88 -2.01
N CYS A 48 2.52 -7.25 -0.75
CA CYS A 48 2.40 -8.63 -0.28
C CYS A 48 1.96 -8.67 1.19
N SER A 49 1.13 -9.65 1.56
CA SER A 49 0.83 -9.96 2.96
C SER A 49 1.86 -10.94 3.52
N ALA A 50 2.21 -10.78 4.80
CA ALA A 50 3.00 -11.75 5.54
C ALA A 50 2.27 -12.12 6.85
N GLU A 51 1.91 -13.40 6.94
CA GLU A 51 1.27 -14.02 8.11
C GLU A 51 0.05 -13.25 8.66
N ASP A 52 -0.71 -12.57 7.81
CA ASP A 52 -1.87 -11.72 8.15
C ASP A 52 -1.60 -10.61 9.19
N ARG A 53 -0.34 -10.38 9.54
CA ARG A 53 0.10 -9.39 10.55
C ARG A 53 0.83 -8.23 9.94
N TYR A 54 1.43 -8.44 8.77
CA TYR A 54 2.22 -7.44 8.09
C TYR A 54 1.86 -7.32 6.63
N VAL A 55 2.01 -6.12 6.11
CA VAL A 55 2.00 -5.83 4.68
C VAL A 55 3.36 -5.31 4.28
N LEU A 56 3.89 -5.84 3.19
CA LEU A 56 5.16 -5.42 2.59
C LEU A 56 4.84 -4.59 1.35
N SER A 57 5.49 -3.44 1.19
CA SER A 57 5.42 -2.65 -0.04
C SER A 57 6.81 -2.45 -0.62
N GLY A 58 6.94 -2.71 -1.91
CA GLY A 58 8.16 -2.49 -2.68
C GLY A 58 8.02 -1.32 -3.64
N ALA A 59 9.00 -0.44 -3.66
CA ALA A 59 9.06 0.70 -4.56
C ALA A 59 9.81 0.39 -5.87
N ALA A 60 9.57 1.24 -6.87
CA ALA A 60 10.40 1.32 -8.06
C ALA A 60 11.82 1.86 -7.73
N ARG A 61 12.67 1.86 -8.76
CA ARG A 61 14.13 2.03 -8.65
C ARG A 61 14.57 3.32 -7.96
N GLU A 62 13.81 4.42 -8.06
CA GLU A 62 14.27 5.70 -7.50
C GLU A 62 14.17 5.75 -5.96
N ASP A 63 13.22 5.02 -5.37
CA ASP A 63 13.14 4.86 -3.92
C ASP A 63 13.91 3.62 -3.46
N GLY A 64 13.70 2.48 -4.14
CA GLY A 64 14.46 1.24 -3.97
C GLY A 64 14.29 0.55 -2.61
N LYS A 65 13.39 1.02 -1.74
CA LYS A 65 13.18 0.46 -0.40
C LYS A 65 11.99 -0.49 -0.37
N ILE A 66 11.98 -1.30 0.69
CA ILE A 66 10.85 -2.09 1.12
C ILE A 66 10.35 -1.50 2.44
N ALA A 67 9.05 -1.21 2.53
CA ALA A 67 8.41 -0.82 3.79
C ALA A 67 7.58 -1.98 4.35
N ILE A 68 7.51 -2.04 5.68
CA ILE A 68 6.74 -3.05 6.44
C ILE A 68 5.69 -2.30 7.24
N TRP A 69 4.44 -2.67 7.04
CA TRP A 69 3.27 -2.10 7.70
C TRP A 69 2.70 -3.14 8.64
N LYS A 70 2.42 -2.76 9.89
CA LYS A 70 1.68 -3.61 10.81
C LYS A 70 0.20 -3.48 10.52
N VAL A 71 -0.49 -4.61 10.44
CA VAL A 71 -1.96 -4.69 10.38
C VAL A 71 -2.48 -4.67 11.81
N GLU A 72 -3.44 -3.79 12.09
CA GLU A 72 -4.14 -3.68 13.38
C GLU A 72 -5.60 -4.10 13.21
#